data_AF-A0A1N7J4W2-F1
#
_entry.id   AF-A0A1N7J4W2-F1
#
_cell.length_a   1.000
_cell.length_b   1.000
_cell.length_c   1.000
_cell.angle_alpha   90.00
_cell.angle_beta   90.00
_cell.angle_gamma   90.00
#
_symmetry.space_group_name_H-M   'P 1'
#
loop_
_entity.id
_entity.type
_entity.pdbx_description
1 polymer ?
#
loop_
_entity_poly.entity_id
_entity_poly.type
_entity_poly.pdbx_seq_one_letter_code
_entity_poly.pdbx_strand_id
1 'polypeptide(L)'
;MLIGMSDAFALPMPGTFLTEADYNAMRHHLRGVRIVELRQIGGTPEDGAEVMAYLEAEGFAVKFRLLERMSPPPLKRIVFRYPGPKQAEMTIAPEIVE
;
A
#
# COMPACT_ATOMS: atom_id res chain seq x y z
N MET A 1 38.52 -2.86 -14.40
CA MET A 1 37.61 -3.88 -13.84
C MET A 1 37.39 -3.51 -12.38
N LEU A 2 36.27 -2.85 -12.06
CA LEU A 2 35.88 -2.58 -10.68
C LEU A 2 34.37 -2.27 -10.61
N ILE A 3 33.66 -3.25 -10.04
CA ILE A 3 32.49 -3.18 -9.15
C ILE A 3 31.19 -2.61 -9.74
N GLY A 4 30.23 -3.53 -9.93
CA GLY A 4 28.84 -3.24 -10.23
C GLY A 4 28.17 -2.43 -9.13
N MET A 5 27.67 -1.27 -9.52
CA MET A 5 26.57 -0.62 -8.82
C MET A 5 25.30 -1.22 -9.41
N SER A 6 24.89 -2.35 -8.84
CA SER A 6 23.48 -2.71 -8.85
C SER A 6 22.80 -1.61 -8.05
N ASP A 7 22.20 -0.63 -8.75
CA ASP A 7 21.17 0.22 -8.16
C ASP A 7 20.03 -0.71 -7.77
N ALA A 8 20.18 -1.35 -6.60
CA ALA A 8 19.06 -1.83 -5.86
C ALA A 8 18.24 -0.58 -5.60
N PHE A 9 17.15 -0.40 -6.37
CA PHE A 9 16.04 0.45 -6.01
C PHE A 9 15.75 0.15 -4.55
N ALA A 10 16.29 0.97 -3.65
CA ALA A 10 15.95 0.91 -2.25
C ALA A 10 14.48 1.35 -2.24
N LEU A 11 13.59 0.36 -2.25
CA LEU A 11 12.19 0.59 -1.98
C LEU A 11 12.14 1.47 -0.73
N PRO A 12 11.29 2.51 -0.68
CA PRO A 12 11.15 3.33 0.51
C PRO A 12 11.00 2.37 1.70
N MET A 13 11.86 2.56 2.70
CA MET A 13 11.89 1.70 3.89
C MET A 13 10.46 1.56 4.42
N PRO A 14 10.00 0.35 4.76
CA PRO A 14 8.67 0.16 5.33
C PRO A 14 8.58 1.06 6.57
N GLY A 15 7.71 2.05 6.51
CA GLY A 15 7.37 2.87 7.65
C GLY A 15 6.54 2.07 8.63
N THR A 16 6.19 2.69 9.75
CA THR A 16 5.58 2.01 10.89
C THR A 16 4.16 1.49 10.63
N PHE A 17 3.59 1.75 9.46
CA PHE A 17 2.20 1.45 9.16
C PHE A 17 1.96 0.08 8.55
N LEU A 18 2.76 -0.34 7.57
CA LEU A 18 2.68 -1.67 6.97
C LEU A 18 3.89 -2.51 7.38
N THR A 19 3.63 -3.75 7.79
CA THR A 19 4.68 -4.72 8.09
C THR A 19 5.18 -5.40 6.80
N GLU A 20 6.35 -6.04 6.85
CA GLU A 20 6.84 -6.87 5.74
C GLU A 20 5.83 -7.96 5.33
N ALA A 21 5.08 -8.51 6.29
CA ALA A 21 4.03 -9.49 6.03
C ALA A 21 2.88 -8.87 5.19
N ASP A 22 2.49 -7.63 5.47
CA ASP A 22 1.49 -6.90 4.69
C ASP A 22 1.99 -6.67 3.25
N TYR A 23 3.25 -6.27 3.09
CA TYR A 23 3.89 -6.09 1.77
C TYR A 23 3.92 -7.40 0.96
N ASN A 24 4.21 -8.52 1.60
CA ASN A 24 4.17 -9.85 0.97
C ASN A 24 2.76 -10.25 0.55
N ALA A 25 1.77 -10.03 1.43
CA ALA A 25 0.36 -10.30 1.12
C ALA A 25 -0.13 -9.45 -0.06
N MET A 26 0.22 -8.17 -0.09
CA MET A 26 -0.11 -7.27 -1.20
C MET A 26 0.46 -7.75 -2.53
N ARG A 27 1.75 -8.09 -2.58
CA ARG A 27 2.40 -8.58 -3.82
C ARG A 27 1.74 -9.84 -4.36
N HIS A 28 1.40 -10.78 -3.47
CA HIS A 28 0.71 -11.99 -3.87
C HIS A 28 -0.67 -11.68 -4.45
N HIS A 29 -1.44 -10.83 -3.77
CA HIS A 29 -2.83 -10.53 -4.14
C HIS A 29 -2.96 -9.67 -5.39
N LEU A 30 -1.99 -8.78 -5.63
CA LEU A 30 -1.94 -7.88 -6.79
C LEU A 30 -1.21 -8.49 -7.99
N ARG A 31 -0.91 -9.79 -7.96
CA ARG A 31 -0.21 -10.45 -9.08
C ARG A 31 -1.03 -10.35 -10.36
N GLY A 32 -0.44 -9.75 -11.40
CA GLY A 32 -1.09 -9.52 -12.69
C GLY A 32 -1.96 -8.26 -12.74
N VAL A 33 -2.07 -7.52 -11.65
CA VAL A 33 -2.70 -6.20 -11.60
C VAL A 33 -1.73 -5.14 -12.14
N ARG A 34 -2.28 -4.07 -12.73
CA ARG A 34 -1.52 -2.92 -13.25
C ARG A 34 -2.00 -1.58 -12.71
N ILE A 35 -3.27 -1.51 -12.32
CA ILE A 35 -3.90 -0.27 -11.84
C ILE A 35 -4.54 -0.57 -10.49
N VAL A 36 -4.23 0.25 -9.49
CA VAL A 36 -4.74 0.12 -8.13
C VAL A 36 -5.32 1.45 -7.68
N GLU A 37 -6.58 1.45 -7.25
CA GLU A 37 -7.16 2.55 -6.48
C GLU A 37 -6.86 2.31 -4.99
N LEU A 38 -6.01 3.17 -4.43
CA LEU A 38 -5.62 3.15 -3.03
C LEU A 38 -6.53 4.10 -2.25
N ARG A 39 -7.27 3.57 -1.27
CA ARG A 39 -8.17 4.34 -0.41
C ARG A 39 -7.71 4.25 1.03
N GLN A 40 -7.41 5.39 1.64
CA GLN A 40 -7.06 5.45 3.06
C GLN A 40 -8.27 5.86 3.89
N ILE A 41 -8.48 5.18 5.02
CA ILE A 41 -9.49 5.53 6.02
C ILE A 41 -8.77 5.79 7.35
N GLY A 42 -8.88 7.01 7.88
CA GLY A 42 -8.16 7.44 9.08
C GLY A 42 -6.64 7.52 8.89
N GLY A 43 -5.87 7.65 9.97
CA GLY A 43 -4.40 7.77 9.91
C GLY A 43 -3.89 9.13 9.43
N THR A 44 -2.59 9.20 9.15
CA THR A 44 -1.88 10.40 8.70
C THR A 44 -1.69 10.37 7.17
N PRO A 45 -1.62 11.51 6.47
CA PRO A 45 -1.34 11.54 5.02
C PRO A 45 -0.06 10.81 4.62
N GLU A 46 0.94 10.77 5.51
CA GLU A 46 2.21 10.11 5.33
C GLU A 46 2.06 8.59 5.17
N ASP A 47 1.11 7.98 5.89
CA ASP A 47 0.82 6.54 5.79
C ASP A 47 0.36 6.17 4.36
N GLY A 48 -0.51 6.98 3.77
CA GLY A 48 -0.97 6.78 2.39
C GLY A 48 0.11 7.04 1.36
N ALA A 49 0.96 8.04 1.60
CA ALA A 49 2.08 8.39 0.72
C ALA A 49 3.13 7.26 0.67
N GLU A 50 3.43 6.62 1.81
CA GLU A 50 4.33 5.48 1.89
C GLU A 50 3.85 4.30 1.04
N VAL A 51 2.59 3.90 1.21
CA VAL A 51 2.00 2.78 0.46
C VAL A 51 1.92 3.09 -1.04
N MET A 52 1.61 4.34 -1.40
CA MET A 52 1.61 4.80 -2.79
C MET A 52 3.02 4.68 -3.39
N ALA A 53 4.05 5.19 -2.72
CA ALA A 53 5.42 5.15 -3.21
C ALA A 53 5.93 3.71 -3.39
N TYR A 54 5.60 2.81 -2.47
CA TYR A 54 5.90 1.38 -2.61
C TYR A 54 5.24 0.78 -3.87
N LEU A 55 3.94 1.01 -4.07
CA LEU A 55 3.21 0.48 -5.23
C LEU A 55 3.73 1.08 -6.55
N GLU A 56 4.06 2.36 -6.58
CA GLU A 56 4.64 2.99 -7.76
C GLU A 56 6.02 2.41 -8.10
N ALA A 57 6.86 2.16 -7.09
CA ALA A 57 8.17 1.52 -7.28
C ALA A 57 8.06 0.07 -7.79
N GLU A 58 6.99 -0.65 -7.42
CA GLU A 58 6.66 -1.99 -7.95
C GLU A 58 6.03 -1.93 -9.36
N GLY A 59 5.84 -0.74 -9.93
CA GLY A 59 5.36 -0.54 -11.30
C GLY A 59 3.85 -0.49 -11.47
N PHE A 60 3.09 -0.25 -10.39
CA PHE A 60 1.64 -0.05 -10.46
C PHE A 60 1.31 1.40 -10.81
N ALA A 61 0.25 1.59 -11.61
CA ALA A 61 -0.40 2.88 -11.74
C ALA A 61 -1.38 3.05 -10.56
N VAL A 62 -1.07 3.97 -9.65
CA VAL A 62 -1.83 4.16 -8.41
C VAL A 62 -2.74 5.38 -8.52
N LYS A 63 -4.00 5.22 -8.11
CA LYS A 63 -4.92 6.33 -7.87
C LYS A 63 -5.19 6.43 -6.37
N PHE A 64 -4.63 7.44 -5.71
CA PHE A 64 -4.82 7.64 -4.28
C PHE A 64 -6.06 8.48 -3.95
N ARG A 65 -6.79 8.09 -2.90
CA ARG A 65 -7.90 8.84 -2.30
C ARG A 65 -7.88 8.72 -0.78
N LEU A 66 -7.70 9.83 -0.09
CA LEU A 66 -7.95 9.90 1.35
C LEU A 66 -9.45 9.99 1.61
N LEU A 67 -9.98 9.11 2.46
CA LEU A 67 -11.35 9.13 2.95
C LEU A 67 -11.32 9.49 4.43
N GLU A 68 -11.75 10.70 4.74
CA GLU A 68 -11.94 11.17 6.11
C GLU A 68 -13.19 10.49 6.70
N ARG A 69 -13.04 9.24 7.14
CA ARG A 69 -14.08 8.55 7.91
C ARG A 69 -13.51 8.00 9.20
N MET A 70 -13.87 8.63 10.31
CA MET A 70 -13.59 8.14 11.67
C MET A 70 -14.88 8.05 12.47
N SER A 71 -15.48 6.85 12.52
CA SER A 71 -16.44 6.49 13.58
C SER A 71 -16.70 4.97 13.57
N PRO A 72 -16.47 4.25 14.70
CA PRO A 72 -15.76 4.72 15.90
C PRO A 72 -14.24 4.86 15.66
N PRO A 73 -13.51 5.62 16.50
CA PRO A 73 -12.04 5.73 16.44
C PRO A 73 -11.32 4.52 17.09
N PRO A 74 -10.04 4.25 16.74
CA PRO A 74 -9.28 4.72 15.58
C PRO A 74 -9.30 3.65 14.47
N LEU A 75 -10.21 3.77 13.51
CA LEU A 75 -10.16 2.92 12.31
C LEU A 75 -9.04 3.42 11.38
N LYS A 76 -7.86 2.80 11.42
CA LYS A 76 -6.79 2.98 10.43
C LYS A 76 -6.86 1.84 9.42
N ARG A 77 -7.22 2.12 8.17
CA ARG A 77 -7.34 1.10 7.11
C ARG A 77 -6.81 1.60 5.78
N ILE A 78 -6.17 0.71 5.04
CA ILE A 78 -5.92 0.88 3.62
C ILE A 78 -6.77 -0.12 2.84
N VAL A 79 -7.48 0.37 1.83
CA VAL A 79 -8.30 -0.42 0.93
C VAL A 79 -7.75 -0.28 -0.48
N PHE A 80 -7.41 -1.41 -1.10
CA PHE A 80 -7.00 -1.51 -2.49
C PHE A 80 -8.19 -1.97 -3.32
N ARG A 81 -8.49 -1.26 -4.41
CA ARG A 81 -9.48 -1.69 -5.40
C ARG A 81 -8.81 -1.80 -6.75
N TYR A 82 -9.08 -2.85 -7.49
CA TYR A 82 -8.44 -3.08 -8.78
C TYR A 82 -9.39 -3.76 -9.77
N PRO A 83 -9.19 -3.53 -11.09
CA PRO A 83 -10.08 -4.05 -12.11
C PRO A 83 -10.01 -5.58 -12.19
N GLY A 84 -11.17 -6.21 -12.37
CA GLY A 84 -11.36 -7.64 -12.54
C GLY A 84 -12.84 -7.94 -12.79
N PRO A 85 -13.23 -9.20 -13.09
CA PRO A 85 -14.61 -9.56 -13.45
C PRO A 85 -15.68 -9.14 -12.44
N LYS A 86 -15.28 -8.81 -11.20
CA LYS A 86 -16.17 -8.37 -10.11
C LYS A 86 -15.61 -7.26 -9.21
N GLN A 87 -14.73 -6.36 -9.70
CA GLN A 87 -14.01 -5.34 -8.87
C GLN A 87 -13.53 -5.92 -7.53
N ALA A 88 -12.33 -6.49 -7.52
CA ALA A 88 -11.80 -7.07 -6.29
C ALA A 88 -11.33 -5.95 -5.33
N GLU A 89 -11.62 -6.15 -4.04
CA GLU A 89 -11.22 -5.25 -2.96
C GLU A 89 -10.39 -6.03 -1.94
N MET A 90 -9.27 -5.45 -1.52
CA MET A 90 -8.45 -5.95 -0.42
C MET A 90 -8.37 -4.86 0.64
N THR A 91 -8.59 -5.23 1.91
CA THR A 91 -8.47 -4.30 3.03
C THR A 91 -7.36 -4.76 3.96
N ILE A 92 -6.40 -3.89 4.23
CA ILE A 92 -5.40 -4.07 5.27
C ILE A 92 -5.78 -3.14 6.42
N ALA A 93 -6.00 -3.74 7.58
CA ALA A 93 -6.27 -3.05 8.83
C ALA A 93 -5.18 -3.49 9.81
N PRO A 94 -4.10 -2.71 9.98
CA PRO A 94 -3.09 -3.08 10.95
C PRO A 94 -3.69 -3.12 12.35
N GLU A 95 -3.25 -4.09 13.15
CA GLU A 95 -3.67 -4.21 14.54
C GLU A 95 -3.25 -2.94 15.29
N ILE A 96 -4.20 -2.37 16.03
CA ILE A 96 -3.91 -1.30 16.98
C ILE A 96 -3.29 -2.00 18.19
N VAL A 97 -1.97 -1.93 18.30
CA VAL A 97 -1.30 -2.30 19.55
C VAL A 97 -1.50 -1.12 20.50
N GLU A 98 -2.41 -1.27 21.47
CA GLU A 98 -2.60 -0.31 22.57
C GLU A 98 -1.35 -0.20 23.46
#